data_AF-A0A1J5CP98-F1
#
_entry.id   AF-A0A1J5CP98-F1
#
_cell.length_a   1.000
_cell.length_b   1.000
_cell.length_c   1.000
_cell.angle_alpha   90.00
_cell.angle_beta   90.00
_cell.angle_gamma   90.00
#
_symmetry.space_group_name_H-M   'P 1'
#
loop_
_entity.id
_entity.type
_entity.pdbx_description
1 polymer ?
#
loop_
_entity_poly.entity_id
_entity_poly.type
_entity_poly.pdbx_seq_one_letter_code
_entity_poly.pdbx_strand_id
1 'polypeptide(L)'
;MELVPSLSHCIETVAKEAYWNLANKYMEGEAGDKELAGQIELLKAFLERMDFRKLRSESEKYLIQGKTVKFMIYWQGDNLSYDMVVS
;
A
#
# COMPACT_ATOMS: atom_id res chain seq x y z
N MET A 1 1.53 -3.07 6.82
CA MET A 1 2.47 -2.43 5.86
C MET A 1 2.13 -0.96 5.72
N GLU A 2 3.12 -0.09 5.63
CA GLU A 2 2.92 1.36 5.43
C GLU A 2 3.08 1.72 3.93
N LEU A 3 2.16 2.52 3.40
CA LEU A 3 2.23 3.11 2.05
C LEU A 3 2.02 4.62 2.16
N VAL A 4 2.90 5.40 1.53
CA VAL A 4 2.90 6.86 1.64
C VAL A 4 2.69 7.49 0.27
N PRO A 5 1.46 7.88 -0.09
CA PRO A 5 1.21 8.59 -1.33
C PRO A 5 1.71 10.03 -1.30
N SER A 6 1.86 10.59 -2.49
CA SER A 6 2.16 12.00 -2.74
C SER A 6 1.31 12.53 -3.88
N LEU A 7 1.42 13.83 -4.17
CA LEU A 7 0.74 14.44 -5.32
C LEU A 7 1.18 13.86 -6.67
N SER A 8 2.39 13.29 -6.75
CA SER A 8 2.92 12.66 -7.97
C SER A 8 2.71 11.15 -8.01
N HIS A 9 2.66 10.49 -6.85
CA HIS A 9 2.48 9.04 -6.73
C HIS A 9 1.27 8.76 -5.84
N CYS A 10 0.12 8.52 -6.48
CA CYS A 10 -1.09 8.15 -5.76
C CYS A 10 -0.94 6.79 -5.07
N ILE A 11 -1.83 6.49 -4.12
CA ILE A 11 -1.79 5.26 -3.32
C ILE A 11 -1.77 3.98 -4.17
N GLU A 12 -2.42 3.97 -5.34
CA GLU A 12 -2.37 2.85 -6.29
C GLU A 12 -0.96 2.65 -6.86
N THR A 13 -0.30 3.73 -7.30
CA THR A 13 1.06 3.69 -7.83
C THR A 13 2.04 3.18 -6.77
N VAL A 14 1.96 3.73 -5.56
CA VAL A 14 2.81 3.33 -4.44
C VAL A 14 2.62 1.85 -4.09
N ALA A 15 1.37 1.36 -4.08
CA ALA A 15 1.08 -0.05 -3.83
C ALA A 15 1.65 -0.96 -4.94
N LYS A 16 1.52 -0.57 -6.22
CA LYS A 16 2.08 -1.34 -7.35
C LYS A 16 3.60 -1.42 -7.30
N GLU A 17 4.27 -0.30 -7.04
CA GLU A 17 5.72 -0.26 -6.92
C GLU A 17 6.20 -1.12 -5.76
N ALA A 18 5.54 -1.00 -4.60
CA ALA A 18 5.83 -1.85 -3.45
C ALA A 18 5.67 -3.34 -3.78
N TYR A 19 4.61 -3.70 -4.51
CA TYR A 19 4.37 -5.09 -4.91
C TYR A 19 5.50 -5.62 -5.80
N TRP A 20 5.86 -4.88 -6.86
CA TRP A 20 6.92 -5.30 -7.76
C TRP A 20 8.28 -5.37 -7.08
N ASN A 21 8.58 -4.42 -6.20
CA ASN A 21 9.83 -4.44 -5.43
C ASN A 21 9.93 -5.68 -4.54
N LEU A 22 8.85 -6.05 -3.85
CA LEU A 22 8.85 -7.25 -3.01
C LEU A 22 8.86 -8.53 -3.85
N ALA A 23 8.12 -8.58 -4.96
CA ALA A 23 8.13 -9.72 -5.86
C ALA A 23 9.51 -9.97 -6.48
N ASN A 24 10.21 -8.91 -6.88
CA ASN A 24 11.58 -9.03 -7.41
C ASN A 24 12.54 -9.55 -6.33
N LYS A 25 12.50 -8.99 -5.12
CA LYS A 25 13.31 -9.47 -3.98
C LYS A 25 13.03 -10.93 -3.63
N TYR A 26 11.77 -11.34 -3.72
CA TYR A 26 11.34 -12.72 -3.51
C TYR A 26 11.96 -13.66 -4.56
N MET A 27 11.99 -13.25 -5.83
CA MET A 27 12.63 -14.00 -6.91
C MET A 27 14.16 -14.04 -6.79
N GLU A 28 14.78 -13.00 -6.27
CA GLU A 28 16.23 -12.89 -6.05
C GLU A 28 16.72 -13.69 -4.82
N GLY A 29 15.81 -14.16 -3.97
CA GLY A 29 16.13 -14.98 -2.80
C GLY A 29 16.76 -14.21 -1.64
N GLU A 30 16.65 -12.88 -1.61
CA GLU A 30 17.40 -12.00 -0.68
C GLU A 30 16.85 -11.93 0.76
N ALA A 31 15.68 -12.48 1.10
CA ALA A 31 15.20 -12.51 2.50
C ALA A 31 14.09 -13.55 2.75
N GLY A 32 13.84 -13.82 4.05
CA GLY A 32 12.88 -14.78 4.60
C GLY A 32 11.58 -14.94 3.80
N ASP A 33 11.53 -16.03 3.04
CA ASP A 33 10.51 -16.45 2.08
C ASP A 33 9.07 -16.17 2.58
N LYS A 34 8.78 -16.52 3.83
CA LYS A 34 7.44 -16.40 4.41
C LYS A 34 6.97 -14.97 4.69
N GLU A 35 7.85 -14.07 5.13
CA GLU A 35 7.45 -12.69 5.42
C GLU A 35 7.21 -11.91 4.13
N LEU A 36 8.13 -12.05 3.16
CA LEU A 36 7.98 -11.47 1.83
C LEU A 36 6.70 -11.98 1.15
N ALA A 37 6.47 -13.30 1.17
CA ALA A 37 5.24 -13.87 0.62
C ALA A 37 3.98 -13.28 1.28
N GLY A 38 3.97 -13.12 2.61
CA GLY A 38 2.84 -12.52 3.32
C GLY A 38 2.58 -11.06 2.94
N GLN A 39 3.65 -10.26 2.76
CA GLN A 39 3.53 -8.87 2.32
C GLN A 39 3.09 -8.75 0.85
N ILE A 40 3.57 -9.64 -0.02
CA ILE A 40 3.16 -9.74 -1.43
C ILE A 40 1.67 -10.06 -1.52
N GLU A 41 1.19 -11.06 -0.78
CA GLU A 41 -0.23 -11.41 -0.76
C GLU A 41 -1.10 -10.28 -0.19
N LEU A 42 -0.62 -9.58 0.85
CA LEU A 42 -1.31 -8.39 1.39
C LEU A 42 -1.45 -7.28 0.34
N LEU A 43 -0.38 -6.96 -0.38
CA LEU A 43 -0.40 -5.94 -1.44
C LEU A 43 -1.25 -6.36 -2.63
N LYS A 44 -1.18 -7.63 -3.03
CA LYS A 44 -2.01 -8.17 -4.10
C LYS A 44 -3.49 -8.04 -3.77
N ALA A 45 -3.89 -8.46 -2.57
CA ALA A 45 -5.27 -8.29 -2.13
C ALA A 45 -5.68 -6.81 -2.07
N PHE A 46 -4.78 -5.91 -1.68
CA PHE A 46 -5.03 -4.47 -1.67
C PHE A 46 -5.24 -3.91 -3.07
N LEU A 47 -4.42 -4.32 -4.03
CA LEU A 47 -4.55 -3.95 -5.43
C LEU A 47 -5.84 -4.51 -6.08
N GLU A 48 -6.32 -5.66 -5.64
CA GLU A 48 -7.52 -6.30 -6.20
C GLU A 48 -8.83 -5.80 -5.57
N ARG A 49 -8.85 -5.47 -4.27
CA ARG A 49 -10.09 -5.26 -3.50
C ARG A 49 -10.44 -3.79 -3.24
N MET A 50 -9.50 -2.86 -3.40
CA MET A 50 -9.71 -1.46 -3.00
C MET A 50 -10.23 -0.57 -4.12
N ASP A 51 -11.07 0.41 -3.75
CA ASP A 51 -11.47 1.49 -4.64
C ASP A 51 -10.43 2.62 -4.61
N PHE A 52 -9.43 2.52 -5.48
CA PHE A 52 -8.35 3.51 -5.57
C PHE A 52 -8.82 4.91 -5.99
N ARG A 53 -9.95 5.04 -6.68
CA ARG A 53 -10.49 6.37 -7.00
C ARG A 53 -10.96 7.07 -5.73
N LYS A 54 -11.66 6.33 -4.86
CA LYS A 54 -12.08 6.82 -3.56
C LYS A 54 -10.88 7.15 -2.66
N LEU A 55 -9.92 6.23 -2.52
CA LEU A 55 -8.74 6.44 -1.67
C LEU A 55 -7.90 7.63 -2.13
N ARG A 56 -7.73 7.80 -3.45
CA ARG A 56 -7.05 8.96 -4.03
C ARG A 56 -7.79 10.24 -3.68
N SER A 57 -9.08 10.32 -3.95
CA SER A 57 -9.88 11.53 -3.67
C SER A 57 -9.83 11.92 -2.19
N GLU A 58 -9.91 10.94 -1.29
CA GLU A 58 -9.85 11.15 0.16
C GLU A 58 -8.47 11.61 0.64
N SER A 59 -7.38 11.10 0.07
CA SER A 59 -6.01 11.47 0.45
C SER A 59 -5.54 12.79 -0.17
N GLU A 60 -5.87 13.03 -1.43
CA GLU A 60 -5.41 14.19 -2.21
C GLU A 60 -5.83 15.52 -1.57
N LYS A 61 -7.02 15.57 -0.94
CA LYS A 61 -7.51 16.76 -0.21
C LYS A 61 -6.60 17.19 0.94
N TYR A 62 -5.85 16.27 1.53
CA TYR A 62 -4.88 16.57 2.59
C TYR A 62 -3.49 16.87 2.01
N LEU A 63 -3.08 16.13 0.97
CA LEU A 63 -1.80 16.34 0.29
C LEU A 63 -1.69 17.76 -0.31
N ILE A 64 -2.77 18.30 -0.89
CA ILE A 64 -2.79 19.69 -1.40
C ILE A 64 -2.67 20.76 -0.31
N GLN A 65 -2.95 20.40 0.95
CA GLN A 65 -2.75 21.28 2.10
C GLN A 65 -1.31 21.19 2.65
N GLY A 66 -0.43 20.42 2.01
CA GLY A 66 0.93 20.18 2.46
C GLY A 66 1.03 19.15 3.61
N LYS A 67 -0.05 18.44 3.92
CA LYS A 67 -0.05 17.39 4.95
C LYS A 67 0.52 16.09 4.41
N THR A 68 1.05 15.26 5.30
CA THR A 68 1.48 13.90 4.95
C THR A 68 0.32 12.94 5.18
N VAL A 69 0.09 12.04 4.23
CA VAL A 69 -0.90 10.95 4.35
C VAL A 69 -0.16 9.62 4.35
N LYS A 70 -0.56 8.73 5.26
CA LYS A 70 -0.05 7.36 5.36
C LYS A 70 -1.19 6.37 5.37
N PHE A 71 -1.03 5.27 4.65
CA PHE A 71 -1.94 4.13 4.67
C PHE A 71 -1.28 2.96 5.38
N MET A 72 -1.89 2.49 6.46
CA MET A 72 -1.48 1.29 7.18
C MET A 72 -2.40 0.15 6.76
N ILE A 73 -1.94 -0.71 5.84
CA ILE A 73 -2.71 -1.87 5.37
C ILE A 73 -2.36 -3.12 6.17
N TYR A 74 -3.36 -3.93 6.50
CA TYR A 74 -3.19 -5.14 7.31
C TYR A 74 -4.34 -6.13 7.12
N TRP A 75 -4.08 -7.38 7.48
CA TRP A 75 -5.12 -8.39 7.62
C TRP A 75 -5.82 -8.24 8.96
N GLN A 76 -7.16 -8.16 8.93
CA GLN A 76 -8.03 -8.20 10.10
C GLN A 76 -8.87 -9.48 10.02
N GLY A 77 -8.30 -10.58 10.52
CA GLY A 77 -8.80 -11.93 10.18
C GLY A 77 -8.63 -12.19 8.69
N ASP A 78 -9.69 -12.64 8.03
CA ASP A 78 -9.71 -12.91 6.58
C ASP A 78 -9.98 -11.66 5.72
N ASN A 79 -10.31 -10.54 6.38
CA ASN A 79 -10.62 -9.29 5.70
C ASN A 79 -9.39 -8.41 5.58
N LEU A 80 -9.30 -7.75 4.43
CA LEU A 80 -8.30 -6.73 4.20
C LEU A 80 -8.81 -5.40 4.75
N SER A 81 -8.04 -4.80 5.66
CA SER A 81 -8.36 -3.51 6.28
C SER A 81 -7.21 -2.52 6.10
N TYR A 82 -7.54 -1.23 6.24
CA TYR A 82 -6.53 -0.17 6.23
C TYR A 82 -6.93 0.98 7.15
N ASP A 83 -5.92 1.65 7.71
CA ASP A 83 -6.08 2.95 8.37
C ASP A 83 -5.41 4.05 7.54
N MET A 84 -6.08 5.20 7.43
CA MET A 84 -5.49 6.42 6.85
C MET A 84 -5.12 7.38 7.98
N VAL A 85 -3.82 7.66 8.12
CA VAL A 85 -3.28 8.61 9.09
C VAL A 85 -2.85 9.88 8.37
N VAL A 86 -3.23 11.04 8.91
CA VAL A 86 -2.86 12.35 8.38
C VAL A 86 -2.08 13.11 9.45
N SER A 87 -0.92 13.65 9.09
CA SER A 87 -0.04 14.45 9.95
C SER A 87 0.39 15.73 9.29
#